data_AF-A0A3D5X7P9-F1
#
_entry.id   AF-A0A3D5X7P9-F1
#
_cell.length_a   1.000
_cell.length_b   1.000
_cell.length_c   1.000
_cell.angle_alpha   90.00
_cell.angle_beta   90.00
_cell.angle_gamma   90.00
#
_symmetry.space_group_name_H-M   'P 1'
#
loop_
_entity.id
_entity.type
_entity.pdbx_description
1 polymer ?
#
loop_
_entity_poly.entity_id
_entity_poly.type
_entity_poly.pdbx_seq_one_letter_code
_entity_poly.pdbx_strand_id
1 'polypeptide(L)' 'RENVGMGKDHTLFALIDGTIAFRKKAENKSYVSVIPAES' A
#
# COMPACT_ATOMS: atom_id res chain seq x y z
N ARG A 1 6.64 -0.42 1.34
CA ARG A 1 5.29 -0.87 0.94
C ARG A 1 4.90 -1.84 2.04
N GLU A 2 4.13 -1.37 3.01
CA GLU A 2 3.73 -2.16 4.17
C GLU A 2 2.31 -2.67 3.92
N ASN A 3 2.06 -3.96 4.12
CA ASN A 3 0.74 -4.60 3.98
C ASN A 3 0.08 -4.51 2.59
N VAL A 4 0.89 -4.40 1.53
CA VAL A 4 0.42 -4.34 0.14
C VAL A 4 1.14 -5.40 -0.70
N GLY A 5 0.36 -6.24 -1.39
CA GLY A 5 0.81 -7.20 -2.39
C GLY A 5 0.77 -6.64 -3.81
N MET A 6 1.41 -7.34 -4.75
CA MET A 6 1.41 -7.00 -6.18
C MET A 6 1.09 -8.24 -7.01
N GLY A 7 0.10 -8.14 -7.88
CA GLY A 7 -0.28 -9.18 -8.84
C GLY A 7 0.74 -9.30 -9.97
N LYS A 8 0.63 -10.38 -10.76
CA LYS A 8 1.48 -10.61 -11.94
C LYS A 8 1.36 -9.49 -12.99
N ASP A 9 0.20 -8.86 -13.05
CA ASP A 9 -0.12 -7.70 -13.89
C ASP A 9 0.29 -6.36 -13.26
N HIS A 10 1.00 -6.38 -12.13
CA HIS A 10 1.39 -5.22 -11.33
C HIS A 10 0.24 -4.53 -10.59
N THR A 11 -0.96 -5.14 -10.52
CA THR A 11 -2.07 -4.63 -9.71
C THR A 11 -1.73 -4.70 -8.23
N LEU A 12 -1.90 -3.60 -7.50
CA LEU A 12 -1.65 -3.55 -6.06
C LEU A 12 -2.92 -3.95 -5.30
N PHE A 13 -2.77 -4.77 -4.25
CA PHE A 13 -3.88 -5.22 -3.40
C PHE A 13 -3.49 -5.22 -1.92
N ALA A 14 -4.48 -5.03 -1.04
CA ALA A 14 -4.28 -5.08 0.40
C ALA A 14 -4.07 -6.52 0.87
N LEU A 15 -3.13 -6.72 1.79
CA LEU A 15 -2.89 -8.02 2.43
C LEU A 15 -3.68 -8.20 3.74
N ILE A 16 -4.18 -7.10 4.30
CA ILE A 16 -4.94 -7.04 5.55
C ILE A 16 -6.03 -5.97 5.43
N ASP A 17 -7.00 -6.01 6.34
CA ASP A 17 -7.98 -4.95 6.51
C ASP A 17 -7.36 -3.72 7.20
N GLY A 18 -7.75 -2.54 6.73
CA GLY A 18 -7.21 -1.30 7.26
C GLY A 18 -7.42 -0.09 6.36
N THR A 19 -6.75 1.00 6.70
CA THR A 19 -6.84 2.27 5.97
C THR A 19 -5.68 2.41 4.97
N ILE A 20 -5.99 2.85 3.75
CA ILE A 20 -4.97 3.09 2.72
C ILE A 20 -4.23 4.40 3.00
N ALA A 21 -2.90 4.33 3.06
CA ALA A 21 -2.03 5.50 3.19
C ALA A 21 -1.17 5.67 1.92
N PHE A 22 -1.25 6.87 1.33
CA PHE A 22 -0.43 7.27 0.18
C PHE A 22 0.74 8.15 0.63
N ARG A 23 1.95 7.84 0.17
CA ARG A 23 3.14 8.65 0.44
C ARG A 23 3.87 8.99 -0.85
N LYS A 24 4.10 10.28 -1.08
CA LYS A 24 5.01 10.75 -2.13
C LYS A 24 6.43 10.80 -1.58
N LYS A 25 7.39 10.28 -2.33
CA LYS A 25 8.84 10.44 -2.08
C LYS A 25 9.42 11.36 -3.17
N ALA A 26 10.61 11.88 -2.91
CA ALA A 26 11.43 12.52 -3.94
C ALA A 26 11.61 11.61 -5.16
N GLU A 27 11.98 12.21 -6.30
CA GLU A 27 12.15 11.53 -7.59
C GLU A 27 10.86 10.96 -8.21
N ASN A 28 9.71 11.64 -8.02
CA ASN A 28 8.41 11.22 -8.56
C ASN A 28 7.95 9.80 -8.15
N LYS A 29 8.53 9.23 -7.09
CA LYS A 29 8.17 7.91 -6.60
C LYS A 29 7.00 8.02 -5.62
N SER A 30 5.87 7.42 -5.95
CA SER A 30 4.72 7.26 -5.05
C SER A 30 4.69 5.87 -4.45
N TYR A 31 4.32 5.79 -3.17
CA TYR A 31 4.21 4.56 -2.41
C TYR A 31 2.82 4.47 -1.78
N VAL A 32 2.36 3.23 -1.60
CA VAL A 32 1.13 2.91 -0.88
C VAL A 32 1.42 1.89 0.21
N SER A 33 0.68 1.98 1.31
CA SER A 33 0.65 1.04 2.43
C SER A 33 -0.75 0.92 3.00
N VAL A 34 -1.01 -0.16 3.75
CA VAL A 34 -2.25 -0.32 4.53
C VAL A 34 -1.92 -0.24 6.01
N ILE A 35 -2.53 0.72 6.72
CA ILE A 35 -2.46 0.83 8.18
C ILE A 35 -3.53 -0.11 8.75
N PRO A 36 -3.17 -1.11 9.57
CA PRO A 36 -4.14 -2.04 10.14
C PRO A 36 -5.28 -1.32 10.84
N ALA A 37 -6.51 -1.82 10.70
CA ALA A 37 -7.62 -1.38 11.54
C ALA A 37 -7.35 -1.81 12.99
N GLU A 38 -7.49 -0.90 13.95
CA GLU A 38 -7.49 -1.28 15.36
C GLU A 38 -8.72 -2.14 15.65
N SER A 39 -8.54 -3.16 16.50
CA SER A 39 -9.60 -4.08 16.93
C SER A 39 -10.43 -3.50 18.07
#